data_AF-A0A961RHV5-F1
#
_entry.id   AF-A0A961RHV5-F1
#
_cell.length_a   1.000
_cell.length_b   1.000
_cell.length_c   1.000
_cell.angle_alpha   90.00
_cell.angle_beta   90.00
_cell.angle_gamma   90.00
#
_symmetry.space_group_name_H-M   'P 1'
#
loop_
_entity.id
_entity.type
_entity.pdbx_description
1 polymer ?
#
loop_
_entity_poly.entity_id
_entity_poly.type
_entity_poly.pdbx_seq_one_letter_code
_entity_poly.pdbx_strand_id
1 'polypeptide(L)' 'MTQPDHCTSWPDRLLGLDWSMCCLAHDIAYETGLDRLEADLALYKCVGWEIGFRIMAIVMLAGVRIFGGKYWKAARR' A
#
# COMPACT_ATOMS: atom_id res chain seq x y z
N MET A 1 8.25 -8.35 20.02
CA MET A 1 8.45 -8.53 18.57
C MET A 1 7.24 -7.91 17.90
N THR A 2 7.24 -6.58 17.76
CA THR A 2 6.21 -5.87 17.02
C THR A 2 6.34 -6.30 15.57
N GLN A 3 5.35 -7.06 15.08
CA GLN A 3 5.18 -7.29 13.65
C GLN A 3 5.23 -5.91 12.98
N PRO A 4 6.14 -5.67 12.02
CA PRO A 4 6.09 -4.44 11.24
C PRO A 4 4.67 -4.34 10.68
N ASP A 5 4.04 -3.20 10.83
CA ASP A 5 2.71 -2.89 10.32
C ASP A 5 2.80 -2.82 8.79
N HIS A 6 3.06 -3.97 8.14
CA HIS A 6 3.38 -4.04 6.72
C HIS A 6 2.28 -3.38 5.90
N CYS A 7 1.02 -3.78 6.10
CA CYS A 7 -0.11 -3.04 5.59
C CYS A 7 -0.98 -2.52 6.75
N THR A 8 -0.81 -1.25 7.15
CA THR A 8 -1.42 -0.61 8.34
C THR A 8 -2.92 -0.90 8.59
N SER A 9 -3.69 -1.19 7.54
CA SER A 9 -5.14 -1.50 7.64
C SER A 9 -5.61 -2.56 6.66
N TRP A 10 -4.69 -3.41 6.17
CA TRP A 10 -5.00 -4.49 5.25
C TRP A 10 -4.42 -5.79 5.77
N PRO A 11 -4.99 -6.95 5.38
CA PRO A 11 -4.23 -8.19 5.50
C PRO A 11 -2.96 -8.09 4.65
N ASP A 12 -1.87 -8.67 5.13
CA ASP A 12 -0.61 -8.78 4.38
C ASP A 12 -0.67 -9.91 3.33
N ARG A 13 -1.53 -10.90 3.58
CA ARG A 13 -1.65 -12.12 2.80
C ARG A 13 -3.07 -12.68 2.82
N LEU A 14 -3.54 -13.21 1.70
CA LEU A 14 -4.84 -13.87 1.57
C LEU A 14 -4.83 -14.80 0.35
N LEU A 15 -5.56 -15.93 0.42
CA LEU A 15 -5.66 -16.92 -0.67
C LEU A 15 -4.29 -17.43 -1.18
N GLY A 16 -3.28 -17.47 -0.31
CA GLY A 16 -1.92 -17.89 -0.66
C GLY A 16 -1.07 -16.83 -1.38
N LEU A 17 -1.59 -15.62 -1.54
CA LEU A 17 -0.85 -14.47 -2.08
C LEU A 17 -0.38 -13.58 -0.92
N ASP A 18 0.84 -13.06 -1.02
CA ASP A 18 1.47 -12.16 -0.04
C ASP A 18 1.91 -10.88 -0.75
N TRP A 19 1.44 -9.73 -0.28
CA TRP A 19 1.77 -8.42 -0.85
C TRP A 19 2.34 -7.45 0.21
N SER A 20 2.81 -7.99 1.34
CA SER A 20 3.44 -7.21 2.41
C SER A 20 4.56 -6.30 1.88
N MET A 21 5.36 -6.79 0.93
CA MET A 21 6.43 -6.00 0.29
C MET A 21 5.91 -4.85 -0.57
N CYS A 22 4.74 -4.98 -1.18
CA CYS A 22 4.11 -3.88 -1.91
C CYS A 22 3.68 -2.76 -0.94
N CYS A 23 3.17 -3.12 0.23
CA CYS A 23 2.79 -2.13 1.24
C CYS A 23 4.02 -1.45 1.86
N LEU A 24 5.10 -2.21 2.15
CA LEU A 24 6.36 -1.62 2.61
C LEU A 24 6.90 -0.58 1.61
N ALA A 25 6.88 -0.89 0.31
CA ALA A 25 7.30 0.06 -0.72
C ALA A 25 6.40 1.30 -0.78
N HIS A 26 5.09 1.15 -0.52
CA HIS A 26 4.13 2.25 -0.46
C HIS A 26 4.38 3.17 0.74
N ASP A 27 4.66 2.61 1.91
CA ASP A 27 4.95 3.38 3.12
C ASP A 27 6.25 4.19 2.95
N ILE A 28 7.30 3.56 2.40
CA ILE A 28 8.56 4.26 2.05
C ILE A 28 8.28 5.41 1.06
N ALA A 29 7.40 5.21 0.08
CA ALA A 29 7.01 6.26 -0.87
C ALA A 29 6.27 7.42 -0.18
N TYR A 30 5.43 7.13 0.82
CA TYR A 30 4.76 8.15 1.62
C TYR A 30 5.75 8.96 2.46
N GLU A 31 6.73 8.31 3.08
CA GLU A 31 7.76 8.94 3.92
C GLU A 31 8.76 9.77 3.12
N THR A 32 9.19 9.28 1.96
CA THR A 32 10.13 9.99 1.07
C THR A 32 9.52 11.21 0.38
N GLY A 33 8.21 11.42 0.54
CA GLY A 33 7.53 12.60 0.02
C GLY A 33 7.23 12.55 -1.48
N LEU A 34 7.24 11.35 -2.07
CA LEU A 34 6.77 11.16 -3.45
C LEU A 34 5.33 11.63 -3.62
N ASP A 35 4.97 11.92 -4.87
CA ASP A 35 3.60 12.27 -5.19
C ASP A 35 2.65 11.15 -4.73
N ARG A 36 1.58 11.54 -4.05
CA ARG A 36 0.66 10.57 -3.44
C ARG A 36 0.00 9.70 -4.49
N LEU A 37 -0.38 10.26 -5.64
CA LEU A 37 -1.02 9.48 -6.70
C LEU A 37 -0.03 8.49 -7.29
N GLU A 38 1.23 8.88 -7.48
CA GLU A 38 2.29 7.99 -7.94
C GLU A 38 2.51 6.82 -6.97
N ALA A 39 2.61 7.08 -5.66
CA ALA A 39 2.73 6.04 -4.65
C ALA A 39 1.53 5.08 -4.67
N ASP A 40 0.31 5.61 -4.69
CA ASP A 40 -0.93 4.82 -4.70
C ASP A 40 -1.04 3.96 -5.98
N LEU A 41 -0.58 4.48 -7.14
CA LEU A 41 -0.54 3.73 -8.40
C LEU A 41 0.55 2.67 -8.45
N ALA A 42 1.70 2.92 -7.80
CA ALA A 42 2.77 1.92 -7.67
C ALA A 42 2.27 0.72 -6.83
N LEU A 43 1.58 0.98 -5.73
CA LEU A 43 0.91 -0.05 -4.92
C LEU A 43 -0.07 -0.87 -5.76
N TYR A 44 -0.94 -0.21 -6.52
CA TYR A 44 -1.89 -0.87 -7.42
C TYR A 44 -1.19 -1.80 -8.42
N LYS A 45 -0.11 -1.34 -9.05
CA LYS A 45 0.66 -2.13 -10.01
C LYS A 45 1.32 -3.35 -9.36
N CYS A 46 1.97 -3.16 -8.20
CA CYS A 46 2.63 -4.24 -7.48
C CYS A 46 1.63 -5.33 -7.09
N VAL A 47 0.53 -4.98 -6.42
CA VAL A 47 -0.49 -5.96 -5.99
C VAL A 47 -1.18 -6.62 -7.20
N GLY A 48 -1.46 -5.87 -8.26
CA GLY A 48 -2.24 -6.35 -9.40
C GLY A 48 -1.45 -7.17 -10.43
N TRP A 49 -0.19 -6.81 -10.70
CA TRP A 49 0.64 -7.40 -11.75
C TRP A 49 1.76 -8.27 -11.20
N GLU A 50 2.46 -7.82 -10.15
CA GLU A 50 3.60 -8.56 -9.60
C GLU A 50 3.12 -9.71 -8.71
N ILE A 51 2.17 -9.43 -7.81
CA ILE A 51 1.54 -10.46 -6.96
C ILE A 51 0.41 -11.20 -7.70
N GLY A 52 -0.24 -10.54 -8.65
CA GLY A 52 -1.33 -11.10 -9.46
C GLY A 52 -2.73 -10.99 -8.82
N PHE A 53 -2.89 -10.25 -7.72
CA PHE A 53 -4.18 -10.09 -7.04
C PHE A 53 -4.96 -8.84 -7.48
N ARG A 54 -5.44 -8.86 -8.73
CA ARG A 54 -6.10 -7.70 -9.37
C ARG A 54 -7.28 -7.11 -8.58
N ILE A 55 -8.12 -7.97 -7.99
CA ILE A 55 -9.28 -7.50 -7.19
C ILE A 55 -8.78 -6.72 -5.97
N MET A 56 -7.81 -7.28 -5.23
CA MET A 56 -7.24 -6.62 -4.07
C MET A 56 -6.55 -5.31 -4.47
N ALA A 57 -5.85 -5.27 -5.61
CA ALA A 57 -5.23 -4.04 -6.11
C ALA A 57 -6.25 -2.90 -6.28
N ILE A 58 -7.41 -3.18 -6.90
CA ILE A 58 -8.48 -2.19 -7.09
C ILE A 58 -9.03 -1.71 -5.73
N VAL A 59 -9.29 -2.64 -4.81
CA VAL A 59 -9.82 -2.32 -3.48
C VAL A 59 -8.82 -1.48 -2.68
N MET A 60 -7.54 -1.85 -2.70
CA MET A 60 -6.48 -1.10 -2.03
C MET A 60 -6.32 0.30 -2.62
N LEU A 61 -6.31 0.44 -3.96
CA LEU A 61 -6.24 1.74 -4.63
C LEU A 61 -7.39 2.66 -4.20
N ALA A 62 -8.63 2.15 -4.20
CA ALA A 62 -9.78 2.92 -3.75
C ALA A 62 -9.63 3.33 -2.27
N GLY A 63 -9.22 2.40 -1.41
CA GLY A 63 -9.02 2.65 0.01
C GLY A 63 -7.94 3.70 0.31
N VAL A 64 -6.76 3.61 -0.30
CA VAL A 64 -5.68 4.60 -0.09
C VAL A 64 -6.02 5.97 -0.69
N ARG A 65 -6.77 6.02 -1.79
CA ARG A 65 -7.22 7.31 -2.37
C ARG A 65 -8.24 8.02 -1.48
N ILE A 66 -9.15 7.29 -0.84
CA ILE A 66 -10.17 7.86 0.04
C ILE A 66 -9.59 8.16 1.44
N PHE A 67 -8.86 7.21 2.04
CA PHE A 67 -8.47 7.27 3.44
C PHE A 67 -6.97 7.52 3.67
N GLY A 68 -6.11 7.31 2.66
CA GLY A 68 -4.64 7.41 2.77
C GLY A 68 -4.10 8.82 3.01
N GLY A 69 -4.89 9.86 2.75
CA GLY A 69 -4.43 11.25 2.81
C GLY A 69 -4.00 11.71 4.20
N LYS A 70 -4.59 11.14 5.26
CA LYS A 70 -4.17 11.42 6.65
C LYS A 70 -2.78 10.82 6.94
N TYR A 71 -2.51 9.60 6.44
CA TYR A 71 -1.24 8.91 6.61
C TYR A 71 -0.13 9.60 5.80
N TRP A 72 -0.40 9.93 4.54
CA TRP A 72 0.55 10.67 3.70
C TRP A 72 0.93 12.05 4.27
N LYS A 73 0.00 12.74 4.94
CA LYS A 73 0.32 14.00 5.65
C LYS A 73 1.09 13.76 6.94
N ALA A 74 0.81 12.68 7.66
CA ALA A 74 1.50 12.33 8.90
C ALA A 74 2.95 11.90 8.65
N ALA A 75 3.21 11.15 7.57
CA ALA A 75 4.54 10.66 7.18
C ALA A 75 5.53 11.77 6.78
N ARG A 76 5.07 13.03 6.67
CA ARG A 76 5.86 14.19 6.24
C ARG A 76 5.89 15.33 7.25
N ARG A 77 5.52 15.04 8.51
CA ARG A 77 5.66 15.97 9.64
C ARG A 77 6.91 15.63 10.43
#